data_AF-A0A9W9QXQ3-F1
#
_entry.id   AF-A0A9W9QXQ3-F1
#
_cell.length_a   1.000
_cell.length_b   1.000
_cell.length_c   1.000
_cell.angle_alpha   90.00
_cell.angle_beta   90.00
_cell.angle_gamma   90.00
#
_symmetry.space_group_name_H-M   'P 1'
#
loop_
_entity.id
_entity.type
_entity.pdbx_description
1 polymer ?
#
loop_
_entity_poly.entity_id
_entity_poly.type
_entity_poly.pdbx_seq_one_letter_code
_entity_poly.pdbx_strand_id
1 'polypeptide(L)'
;MTNEPEASAEHFVANILPLYYGPSVKIQVQPSNKEFIISKELLCTESSVFSKMFNGEFLESQQQTVTLEETEDDTSVRSLEALIQWLYHRTVRFDIKESTMHISATMELTRLADKYDIIGLEKTMAQYIRDILKCNPHPKSFKCARNIDHNTYHLTHDHIASANLLPRKHLVRRVLAAASVEGFLRGPNHKFSEEILDYPSFGADLLQGIRAVLNNKESLLAYDFEDPISGERSKLNPKVNWWLDSDDLPLPRR
;
A
#
# COMPACT_ATOMS: atom_id res chain seq x y z
N MET A 1 -24.32 0.79 -24.32
CA MET A 1 -24.46 2.25 -24.30
C MET A 1 -24.95 2.63 -22.92
N THR A 2 -24.03 2.95 -22.02
CA THR A 2 -24.32 3.48 -20.67
C THR A 2 -23.69 4.86 -20.63
N ASN A 3 -24.55 5.88 -20.65
CA ASN A 3 -24.16 7.28 -20.61
C ASN A 3 -23.54 7.58 -19.25
N GLU A 4 -22.27 7.96 -19.25
CA GLU A 4 -21.58 8.55 -18.10
C GLU A 4 -22.20 9.92 -17.79
N PRO A 5 -22.73 10.16 -16.57
CA PRO A 5 -23.23 11.47 -16.16
C PRO A 5 -22.11 12.45 -15.78
N GLU A 6 -20.84 12.01 -15.74
CA GLU A 6 -19.73 12.78 -15.17
C GLU A 6 -19.23 13.93 -16.05
N ALA A 7 -19.65 14.02 -17.31
CA ALA A 7 -19.05 14.92 -18.31
C ALA A 7 -19.89 16.14 -18.74
N SER A 8 -21.06 16.42 -18.13
CA SER A 8 -21.85 17.59 -18.52
C SER A 8 -21.29 18.90 -17.92
N ALA A 9 -21.48 20.02 -18.63
CA ALA A 9 -21.06 21.34 -18.14
C ALA A 9 -21.77 21.71 -16.83
N GLU A 10 -23.03 21.27 -16.67
CA GLU A 10 -23.83 21.44 -15.46
C GLU A 10 -23.23 20.68 -14.28
N HIS A 11 -22.80 19.43 -14.48
CA HIS A 11 -22.12 18.64 -13.46
C HIS A 11 -20.82 19.31 -13.00
N PHE A 12 -20.04 19.86 -13.93
CA PHE A 12 -18.83 20.62 -13.61
C PHE A 12 -19.13 21.86 -12.77
N VAL A 13 -20.09 22.69 -13.18
CA VAL A 13 -20.43 23.93 -12.43
C VAL A 13 -20.99 23.62 -11.05
N ALA A 14 -21.81 22.57 -10.92
CA ALA A 14 -22.44 22.21 -9.65
C ALA A 14 -21.47 21.55 -8.67
N ASN A 15 -20.55 20.69 -9.13
CA ASN A 15 -19.75 19.82 -8.24
C ASN A 15 -18.25 20.08 -8.28
N ILE A 16 -17.71 20.63 -9.37
CA ILE A 16 -16.26 20.81 -9.56
C ILE A 16 -15.84 22.26 -9.35
N LEU A 17 -16.61 23.23 -9.86
CA LEU A 17 -16.31 24.66 -9.71
C LEU A 17 -16.21 25.12 -8.22
N PRO A 18 -17.08 24.67 -7.28
CA PRO A 18 -16.96 25.03 -5.87
C PRO A 18 -15.63 24.57 -5.24
N LEU A 19 -15.02 23.50 -5.76
CA LEU A 19 -13.74 22.99 -5.27
C LEU A 19 -12.58 23.98 -5.53
N TYR A 20 -12.74 24.94 -6.43
CA TYR A 20 -11.75 25.97 -6.74
C TYR A 20 -12.01 27.34 -6.08
N TYR A 21 -13.27 27.65 -5.76
CA TYR A 21 -13.69 28.98 -5.27
C TYR A 21 -14.40 28.96 -3.90
N GLY A 22 -14.60 27.78 -3.32
CA GLY A 22 -15.27 27.59 -2.03
C GLY A 22 -14.41 27.92 -0.81
N PRO A 23 -14.92 27.65 0.40
CA PRO A 23 -14.18 27.85 1.63
C PRO A 23 -12.84 27.11 1.62
N SER A 24 -11.80 27.77 2.11
CA SER A 24 -10.45 27.20 2.21
C SER A 24 -10.04 27.01 3.66
N VAL A 25 -9.22 26.00 3.90
CA VAL A 25 -8.50 25.80 5.16
C VAL A 25 -7.01 26.03 4.97
N LYS A 26 -6.33 26.43 6.03
CA LYS A 26 -4.87 26.57 6.08
C LYS A 26 -4.24 25.37 6.78
N ILE A 27 -3.24 24.77 6.15
CA ILE A 27 -2.38 23.75 6.78
C ILE A 27 -0.99 24.35 6.95
N GLN A 28 -0.54 24.44 8.19
CA GLN A 28 0.82 24.85 8.54
C GLN A 28 1.64 23.62 8.89
N VAL A 29 2.86 23.53 8.40
CA VAL A 29 3.77 22.40 8.66
C VAL A 29 4.96 22.89 9.48
N GLN A 30 5.22 22.23 10.61
CA GLN A 30 6.32 22.58 11.53
C GLN A 30 7.33 21.43 11.61
N PRO A 31 8.66 21.69 11.62
CA PRO A 31 9.31 23.00 11.76
C PRO A 31 9.60 23.73 10.43
N SER A 32 9.25 23.17 9.27
CA SER A 32 9.55 23.82 7.97
C SER A 32 8.88 25.18 7.75
N ASN A 33 7.86 25.52 8.56
CA ASN A 33 7.05 26.74 8.44
C ASN A 33 6.41 26.91 7.04
N LYS A 34 6.15 25.80 6.34
CA LYS A 34 5.40 25.85 5.07
C LYS A 34 3.91 25.98 5.36
N GLU A 35 3.25 26.82 4.56
CA GLU A 35 1.79 27.00 4.62
C GLU A 35 1.15 26.61 3.29
N PHE A 36 0.02 25.92 3.39
CA PHE A 36 -0.81 25.54 2.24
C PHE A 36 -2.24 26.00 2.47
N ILE A 37 -2.86 26.57 1.44
CA ILE A 37 -4.28 26.93 1.43
C ILE A 37 -4.98 25.97 0.48
N ILE A 38 -5.93 25.20 1.00
CA ILE A 38 -6.57 24.09 0.30
C ILE A 38 -8.08 24.23 0.41
N SER A 39 -8.82 23.81 -0.62
CA SER A 39 -10.28 23.72 -0.54
C SER A 39 -10.71 22.82 0.61
N LYS A 40 -11.54 23.37 1.50
CA LYS A 40 -12.11 22.66 2.64
C LYS A 40 -12.95 21.48 2.18
N GLU A 41 -13.77 21.69 1.16
CA GLU A 41 -14.69 20.69 0.63
C GLU A 41 -13.94 19.49 0.05
N LEU A 42 -12.87 19.73 -0.71
CA LEU A 42 -12.00 18.66 -1.22
C LEU A 42 -11.41 17.84 -0.07
N LEU A 43 -10.80 18.52 0.90
CA LEU A 43 -10.09 17.85 1.97
C LEU A 43 -11.04 17.05 2.88
N CYS A 44 -12.19 17.64 3.26
CA CYS A 44 -13.16 17.00 4.15
C CYS A 44 -13.97 15.89 3.45
N THR A 45 -14.17 15.97 2.14
CA THR A 45 -14.83 14.89 1.38
C THR A 45 -13.98 13.63 1.37
N GLU A 46 -12.67 13.78 1.24
CA GLU A 46 -11.73 12.67 1.11
C GLU A 46 -11.19 12.16 2.44
N SER A 47 -11.42 12.88 3.54
CA SER A 47 -10.86 12.59 4.86
C SER A 47 -11.91 12.72 5.96
N SER A 48 -12.21 11.61 6.63
CA SER A 48 -13.10 11.66 7.80
C SER A 48 -12.47 12.42 8.97
N VAL A 49 -11.14 12.38 9.09
CA VAL A 49 -10.37 13.10 10.13
C VAL A 49 -10.44 14.61 9.90
N PHE A 50 -10.10 15.10 8.70
CA PHE A 50 -10.18 16.52 8.40
C PHE A 50 -11.63 17.03 8.40
N SER A 51 -12.60 16.20 8.02
CA SER A 51 -14.02 16.55 8.14
C SER A 51 -14.41 16.84 9.59
N LYS A 52 -14.06 15.94 10.53
CA LYS A 52 -14.30 16.15 11.96
C LYS A 52 -13.52 17.36 12.51
N MET A 53 -12.30 17.56 12.03
CA MET A 53 -11.44 18.67 12.46
C MET A 53 -12.01 20.03 12.06
N PHE A 54 -12.43 20.21 10.80
CA PHE A 54 -12.85 21.52 10.29
C PHE A 54 -14.36 21.78 10.32
N ASN A 55 -15.18 20.76 10.56
CA ASN A 55 -16.64 20.88 10.70
C ASN A 55 -17.15 20.50 12.10
N GLY A 56 -16.28 20.08 13.01
CA GLY A 56 -16.62 19.75 14.39
C GLY A 56 -16.60 20.95 15.32
N GLU A 57 -16.34 20.70 16.61
CA GLU A 57 -16.32 21.72 17.67
C GLU A 57 -14.89 22.13 18.09
N PHE A 58 -13.87 21.65 17.37
CA PHE A 58 -12.46 21.90 17.69
C PHE A 58 -12.02 23.31 17.28
N LEU A 59 -10.86 23.76 17.79
CA LEU A 59 -10.33 25.08 17.52
C LEU A 59 -10.08 25.29 16.01
N GLU A 60 -9.68 24.23 15.32
CA GLU A 60 -9.46 24.16 13.89
C GLU A 60 -10.73 24.49 13.09
N SER A 61 -11.91 24.13 13.61
CA SER A 61 -13.20 24.48 13.00
C SER A 61 -13.51 25.98 13.10
N GLN A 62 -12.99 26.67 14.12
CA GLN A 62 -13.19 28.11 14.27
C GLN A 62 -12.14 28.89 13.48
N GLN A 63 -10.90 28.43 13.52
CA GLN A 63 -9.75 29.11 12.89
C GLN A 63 -9.57 28.73 11.42
N GLN A 64 -10.21 27.66 10.95
CA GLN A 64 -10.00 27.07 9.62
C GLN A 64 -8.51 26.86 9.32
N THR A 65 -7.74 26.52 10.36
CA THR A 65 -6.29 26.36 10.32
C THR A 65 -5.90 25.16 11.16
N VAL A 66 -4.97 24.33 10.68
CA VAL A 66 -4.36 23.24 11.45
C VAL A 66 -2.84 23.32 11.32
N THR A 67 -2.13 23.01 12.41
CA THR A 67 -0.69 22.84 12.41
C THR A 67 -0.35 21.36 12.48
N LEU A 68 0.42 20.88 11.50
CA LEU A 68 0.91 19.52 11.42
C LEU A 68 2.39 19.50 11.78
N GLU A 69 2.76 18.59 12.67
CA GLU A 69 4.17 18.34 13.01
C GLU A 69 4.77 17.36 12.00
N GLU A 70 5.93 17.73 11.46
CA GLU A 70 6.74 16.84 10.66
C GLU A 70 7.31 15.76 11.57
N THR A 71 7.12 14.52 11.14
CA THR A 71 7.69 13.36 11.80
C THR A 71 8.37 12.52 10.73
N GLU A 72 9.47 11.87 11.10
CA GLU A 72 10.14 10.93 10.20
C GLU A 72 9.17 9.80 9.76
N ASP A 73 8.20 9.50 10.62
CA ASP A 73 7.32 8.35 10.46
C ASP A 73 5.94 8.60 9.86
N ASP A 74 5.46 9.85 9.74
CA ASP A 74 4.10 10.07 9.21
C ASP A 74 4.04 11.22 8.21
N THR A 75 4.44 12.41 8.64
CA THR A 75 4.11 13.65 7.95
C THR A 75 5.39 14.31 7.46
N SER A 76 5.54 14.42 6.15
CA SER A 76 6.58 15.23 5.52
C SER A 76 5.95 16.31 4.63
N VAL A 77 6.62 17.44 4.45
CA VAL A 77 6.22 18.47 3.47
C VAL A 77 5.94 17.85 2.09
N ARG A 78 6.81 16.94 1.64
CA ARG A 78 6.70 16.25 0.36
C ARG A 78 5.41 15.41 0.27
N SER A 79 5.11 14.64 1.33
CA SER A 79 3.88 13.84 1.37
C SER A 79 2.63 14.71 1.31
N LEU A 80 2.65 15.88 1.97
CA LEU A 80 1.52 16.81 1.93
C LEU A 80 1.35 17.45 0.55
N GLU A 81 2.45 17.89 -0.09
CA GLU A 81 2.42 18.41 -1.47
C GLU A 81 1.86 17.37 -2.45
N ALA A 82 2.25 16.09 -2.28
CA ALA A 82 1.76 14.99 -3.10
C ALA A 82 0.27 14.66 -2.83
N LEU A 83 -0.17 14.73 -1.56
CA LEU A 83 -1.59 14.60 -1.20
C LEU A 83 -2.42 15.71 -1.84
N ILE A 84 -1.96 16.97 -1.77
CA ILE A 84 -2.64 18.10 -2.39
C ILE A 84 -2.75 17.88 -3.91
N GLN A 85 -1.68 17.46 -4.57
CA GLN A 85 -1.73 17.15 -6.00
C GLN A 85 -2.76 16.06 -6.30
N TRP A 86 -2.83 15.01 -5.47
CA TRP A 86 -3.82 13.95 -5.64
C TRP A 86 -5.25 14.43 -5.41
N LEU A 87 -5.52 15.27 -4.42
CA LEU A 87 -6.86 15.81 -4.15
C LEU A 87 -7.41 16.56 -5.37
N TYR A 88 -6.57 17.33 -6.07
CA TYR A 88 -6.99 18.12 -7.23
C TYR A 88 -6.94 17.38 -8.56
N HIS A 89 -6.01 16.45 -8.76
CA HIS A 89 -5.77 15.82 -10.06
C HIS A 89 -5.98 14.31 -10.09
N ARG A 90 -6.30 13.69 -8.94
CA ARG A 90 -6.40 12.23 -8.75
C ARG A 90 -5.18 11.45 -9.24
N THR A 91 -4.04 12.13 -9.33
CA THR A 91 -2.76 11.60 -9.79
C THR A 91 -1.64 12.23 -8.98
N VAL A 92 -0.53 11.49 -8.81
CA VAL A 92 0.66 11.95 -8.09
C VAL A 92 1.86 11.83 -8.99
N ARG A 93 2.70 12.85 -9.03
CA ARG A 93 3.95 12.86 -9.80
C ARG A 93 5.07 13.31 -8.90
N PHE A 94 5.90 12.37 -8.51
CA PHE A 94 7.15 12.66 -7.84
C PHE A 94 8.21 12.99 -8.90
N ASP A 95 8.89 14.14 -8.78
CA ASP A 95 10.08 14.47 -9.59
C ASP A 95 11.32 13.77 -9.00
N ILE A 96 11.24 12.44 -8.89
CA ILE A 96 12.27 11.59 -8.29
C ILE A 96 12.68 10.54 -9.32
N LYS A 97 13.94 10.63 -9.76
CA LYS A 97 14.51 9.71 -10.75
C LYS A 97 14.95 8.38 -10.15
N GLU A 98 15.37 8.39 -8.89
CA GLU A 98 15.92 7.22 -8.22
C GLU A 98 14.77 6.39 -7.62
N SER A 99 14.67 5.12 -8.05
CA SER A 99 13.53 4.25 -7.74
C SER A 99 13.36 3.97 -6.25
N THR A 100 14.45 3.84 -5.50
CA THR A 100 14.41 3.59 -4.05
C THR A 100 13.76 4.76 -3.31
N MET A 101 14.18 5.99 -3.63
CA MET A 101 13.65 7.25 -3.09
C MET A 101 12.21 7.51 -3.55
N HIS A 102 11.85 7.08 -4.77
CA HIS A 102 10.48 7.15 -5.26
C HIS A 102 9.56 6.23 -4.45
N ILE A 103 10.02 5.01 -4.13
CA ILE A 103 9.29 4.11 -3.23
C ILE A 103 9.17 4.75 -1.85
N SER A 104 10.25 5.33 -1.29
CA SER A 104 10.18 6.04 0.00
C SER A 104 9.15 7.18 0.01
N ALA A 105 9.12 8.03 -1.04
CA ALA A 105 8.14 9.10 -1.15
C ALA A 105 6.70 8.58 -1.26
N THR A 106 6.52 7.45 -1.95
CA THR A 106 5.21 6.77 -2.05
C THR A 106 4.78 6.20 -0.70
N MET A 107 5.71 5.63 0.07
CA MET A 107 5.46 5.13 1.43
C MET A 107 5.07 6.26 2.38
N GLU A 108 5.78 7.39 2.35
CA GLU A 108 5.43 8.58 3.15
C GLU A 108 4.02 9.07 2.86
N LEU A 109 3.66 9.26 1.59
CA LEU A 109 2.30 9.64 1.21
C LEU A 109 1.26 8.62 1.65
N THR A 110 1.58 7.32 1.56
CA THR A 110 0.68 6.25 2.01
C THR A 110 0.42 6.33 3.51
N ARG A 111 1.46 6.57 4.33
CA ARG A 111 1.30 6.70 5.79
C ARG A 111 0.54 7.96 6.17
N LEU A 112 0.81 9.09 5.50
CA LEU A 112 0.05 10.32 5.67
C LEU A 112 -1.44 10.07 5.38
N ALA A 113 -1.73 9.38 4.28
CA ALA A 113 -3.09 9.05 3.88
C ALA A 113 -3.79 8.15 4.90
N ASP A 114 -3.10 7.14 5.44
CA ASP A 114 -3.64 6.29 6.49
C ASP A 114 -3.93 7.09 7.78
N LYS A 115 -2.97 7.91 8.23
CA LYS A 115 -3.09 8.75 9.43
C LYS A 115 -4.28 9.70 9.38
N TYR A 116 -4.57 10.27 8.22
CA TYR A 116 -5.69 11.20 8.03
C TYR A 116 -6.91 10.53 7.38
N ASP A 117 -6.97 9.20 7.31
CA ASP A 117 -8.09 8.44 6.74
C ASP A 117 -8.51 8.94 5.34
N ILE A 118 -7.51 9.10 4.45
CA ILE A 118 -7.70 9.51 3.05
C ILE A 118 -8.15 8.30 2.23
N ILE A 119 -9.38 8.36 1.74
CA ILE A 119 -10.00 7.24 1.01
C ILE A 119 -9.48 7.19 -0.44
N GLY A 120 -9.31 5.99 -0.99
CA GLY A 120 -9.06 5.80 -2.44
C GLY A 120 -7.60 5.97 -2.92
N LEU A 121 -6.72 6.51 -2.08
CA LEU A 121 -5.30 6.67 -2.44
C LEU A 121 -4.52 5.35 -2.44
N GLU A 122 -4.86 4.45 -1.51
CA GLU A 122 -4.16 3.17 -1.26
C GLU A 122 -3.91 2.36 -2.54
N LYS A 123 -4.96 2.13 -3.35
CA LYS A 123 -4.86 1.33 -4.58
C LYS A 123 -3.89 1.95 -5.58
N THR A 124 -3.91 3.28 -5.69
CA THR A 124 -3.03 4.04 -6.57
C THR A 124 -1.59 3.88 -6.12
N MET A 125 -1.29 4.08 -4.83
CA MET A 125 0.08 3.95 -4.30
C MET A 125 0.63 2.54 -4.42
N ALA A 126 -0.20 1.52 -4.15
CA ALA A 126 0.18 0.12 -4.34
C ALA A 126 0.52 -0.18 -5.81
N GLN A 127 -0.23 0.39 -6.76
CA GLN A 127 0.05 0.24 -8.18
C GLN A 127 1.34 0.97 -8.59
N TYR A 128 1.59 2.18 -8.09
CA TYR A 128 2.84 2.91 -8.32
C TYR A 128 4.06 2.09 -7.90
N ILE A 129 4.06 1.56 -6.68
CA ILE A 129 5.18 0.73 -6.18
C ILE A 129 5.34 -0.51 -7.07
N ARG A 130 4.24 -1.19 -7.40
CA ARG A 130 4.28 -2.37 -8.28
C ARG A 130 4.92 -2.06 -9.64
N ASP A 131 4.57 -0.94 -10.24
CA ASP A 131 5.11 -0.53 -11.55
C ASP A 131 6.59 -0.15 -11.47
N ILE A 132 7.01 0.54 -10.40
CA ILE A 132 8.43 0.81 -10.15
C ILE A 132 9.22 -0.50 -10.04
N LEU A 133 8.76 -1.46 -9.25
CA LEU A 133 9.46 -2.75 -9.06
C LEU A 133 9.52 -3.55 -10.36
N LYS A 134 8.43 -3.56 -11.14
CA LYS A 134 8.38 -4.26 -12.42
C LYS A 134 9.31 -3.66 -13.48
N CYS A 135 9.40 -2.34 -13.53
CA CYS A 135 10.23 -1.62 -14.51
C CYS A 135 11.71 -1.57 -14.13
N ASN A 136 12.05 -1.81 -12.87
CA ASN A 136 13.41 -1.70 -12.35
C ASN A 136 13.87 -3.01 -11.68
N PRO A 137 13.96 -4.13 -12.44
CA PRO A 137 14.46 -5.37 -11.88
C PRO A 137 15.95 -5.27 -11.53
N HIS A 138 16.43 -6.18 -10.66
CA HIS A 138 17.87 -6.25 -10.34
C HIS A 138 18.74 -6.29 -11.61
N PRO A 139 19.78 -5.46 -11.75
CA PRO A 139 20.54 -5.27 -13.00
C PRO A 139 21.25 -6.54 -13.51
N LYS A 140 21.60 -7.44 -12.60
CA LYS A 140 22.14 -8.78 -12.90
C LYS A 140 21.07 -9.86 -13.15
N SER A 141 19.84 -9.47 -13.46
CA SER A 141 18.77 -10.42 -13.83
C SER A 141 18.68 -10.56 -15.34
N PHE A 142 18.85 -11.78 -15.82
CA PHE A 142 18.77 -12.12 -17.24
C PHE A 142 17.54 -13.01 -17.49
N LYS A 143 17.12 -13.10 -18.75
CA LYS A 143 15.94 -13.90 -19.15
C LYS A 143 16.04 -15.37 -18.73
N CYS A 144 17.24 -15.95 -18.76
CA CYS A 144 17.51 -17.33 -18.39
C CYS A 144 17.95 -17.52 -16.93
N ALA A 145 18.31 -16.43 -16.23
CA ALA A 145 18.79 -16.48 -14.85
C ALA A 145 18.44 -15.18 -14.14
N ARG A 146 17.37 -15.21 -13.33
CA ARG A 146 16.95 -14.05 -12.52
C ARG A 146 17.75 -14.00 -11.22
N ASN A 147 18.12 -12.82 -10.74
CA ASN A 147 18.71 -12.67 -9.42
C ASN A 147 17.67 -13.02 -8.32
N ILE A 148 18.11 -13.38 -7.11
CA ILE A 148 17.18 -13.63 -5.97
C ILE A 148 16.42 -12.35 -5.58
N ASP A 149 17.04 -11.19 -5.76
CA ASP A 149 16.47 -9.87 -5.50
C ASP A 149 15.83 -9.24 -6.74
N HIS A 150 15.42 -10.05 -7.72
CA HIS A 150 14.90 -9.57 -9.01
C HIS A 150 13.85 -8.46 -8.84
N ASN A 151 12.85 -8.67 -8.00
CA ASN A 151 11.76 -7.72 -7.76
C ASN A 151 11.97 -6.84 -6.52
N THR A 152 13.06 -7.06 -5.77
CA THR A 152 13.31 -6.36 -4.50
C THR A 152 14.53 -5.46 -4.55
N TYR A 153 15.23 -5.35 -5.68
CA TYR A 153 16.49 -4.58 -5.79
C TYR A 153 16.42 -3.18 -5.19
N HIS A 154 15.34 -2.44 -5.46
CA HIS A 154 15.10 -1.08 -4.95
C HIS A 154 14.32 -1.01 -3.63
N LEU A 155 14.01 -2.16 -3.01
CA LEU A 155 13.44 -2.20 -1.68
C LEU A 155 14.56 -2.20 -0.63
N THR A 156 14.39 -1.41 0.43
CA THR A 156 15.29 -1.38 1.59
C THR A 156 14.62 -1.94 2.83
N HIS A 157 15.42 -2.19 3.86
CA HIS A 157 14.94 -2.57 5.19
C HIS A 157 13.94 -1.52 5.73
N ASP A 158 14.22 -0.23 5.53
CA ASP A 158 13.34 0.87 5.92
C ASP A 158 11.98 0.82 5.21
N HIS A 159 11.90 0.35 3.97
CA HIS A 159 10.60 0.18 3.30
C HIS A 159 9.75 -0.90 3.95
N ILE A 160 10.37 -1.99 4.40
CA ILE A 160 9.68 -3.07 5.12
C ILE A 160 9.24 -2.58 6.51
N ALA A 161 10.13 -1.90 7.22
CA ALA A 161 9.83 -1.28 8.52
C ALA A 161 8.69 -0.26 8.41
N SER A 162 8.75 0.64 7.42
CA SER A 162 7.74 1.66 7.16
C SER A 162 6.38 1.04 6.81
N ALA A 163 6.36 -0.06 6.07
CA ALA A 163 5.11 -0.76 5.76
C ALA A 163 4.48 -1.45 6.96
N ASN A 164 5.26 -1.78 8.00
CA ASN A 164 4.75 -2.36 9.23
C ASN A 164 3.90 -1.35 10.05
N LEU A 165 4.06 -0.05 9.80
CA LEU A 165 3.22 1.00 10.39
C LEU A 165 1.82 1.07 9.76
N LEU A 166 1.62 0.47 8.57
CA LEU A 166 0.33 0.46 7.88
C LEU A 166 -0.58 -0.65 8.43
N PRO A 167 -1.91 -0.47 8.38
CA PRO A 167 -2.86 -1.47 8.86
C PRO A 167 -2.70 -2.83 8.18
N ARG A 168 -3.15 -3.88 8.88
CA ARG A 168 -3.17 -5.23 8.30
C ARG A 168 -4.00 -5.25 7.03
N LYS A 169 -3.55 -6.03 6.04
CA LYS A 169 -4.19 -6.18 4.71
C LYS A 169 -4.06 -4.96 3.79
N HIS A 170 -3.35 -3.90 4.20
CA HIS A 170 -3.09 -2.75 3.34
C HIS A 170 -2.38 -3.18 2.04
N LEU A 171 -2.83 -2.67 0.89
CA LEU A 171 -2.41 -3.09 -0.44
C LEU A 171 -0.92 -2.85 -0.70
N VAL A 172 -0.37 -1.75 -0.16
CA VAL A 172 1.07 -1.48 -0.24
C VAL A 172 1.89 -2.58 0.44
N ARG A 173 1.52 -3.01 1.66
CA ARG A 173 2.18 -4.12 2.35
C ARG A 173 2.15 -5.40 1.51
N ARG A 174 1.00 -5.71 0.92
CA ARG A 174 0.83 -6.87 0.04
C ARG A 174 1.71 -6.80 -1.20
N VAL A 175 1.92 -5.62 -1.77
CA VAL A 175 2.83 -5.44 -2.92
C VAL A 175 4.28 -5.71 -2.52
N LEU A 176 4.74 -5.18 -1.38
CA LEU A 176 6.11 -5.43 -0.90
C LEU A 176 6.34 -6.91 -0.56
N ALA A 177 5.38 -7.54 0.11
CA ALA A 177 5.41 -8.97 0.39
C ALA A 177 5.41 -9.79 -0.92
N ALA A 178 4.53 -9.46 -1.87
CA ALA A 178 4.47 -10.13 -3.17
C ALA A 178 5.77 -10.01 -3.98
N ALA A 179 6.44 -8.85 -3.93
CA ALA A 179 7.74 -8.66 -4.55
C ALA A 179 8.82 -9.60 -3.97
N SER A 180 8.72 -9.92 -2.67
CA SER A 180 9.66 -10.77 -1.96
C SER A 180 9.43 -12.27 -2.19
N VAL A 181 8.21 -12.69 -2.56
CA VAL A 181 7.83 -14.11 -2.74
C VAL A 181 8.79 -14.89 -3.63
N GLU A 182 9.13 -14.36 -4.81
CA GLU A 182 10.04 -15.05 -5.75
C GLU A 182 11.41 -15.31 -5.11
N GLY A 183 11.95 -14.34 -4.38
CA GLY A 183 13.25 -14.45 -3.73
C GLY A 183 13.25 -15.53 -2.63
N PHE A 184 12.24 -15.49 -1.76
CA PHE A 184 12.08 -16.47 -0.67
C PHE A 184 11.86 -17.90 -1.14
N LEU A 185 11.14 -18.11 -2.25
CA LEU A 185 10.96 -19.44 -2.81
C LEU A 185 12.23 -19.99 -3.47
N ARG A 186 13.17 -19.12 -3.87
CA ARG A 186 14.35 -19.51 -4.66
C ARG A 186 15.62 -19.70 -3.83
N GLY A 187 15.68 -19.14 -2.63
CA GLY A 187 16.85 -19.34 -1.77
C GLY A 187 16.62 -18.94 -0.32
N PRO A 188 17.31 -19.61 0.62
CA PRO A 188 17.18 -19.35 2.05
C PRO A 188 17.77 -18.00 2.49
N ASN A 189 18.65 -17.42 1.67
CA ASN A 189 19.40 -16.21 1.98
C ASN A 189 18.84 -14.97 1.26
N HIS A 190 17.51 -14.82 1.21
CA HIS A 190 16.91 -13.60 0.70
C HIS A 190 17.29 -12.42 1.61
N LYS A 191 17.49 -11.23 1.04
CA LYS A 191 17.97 -10.08 1.83
C LYS A 191 17.01 -9.62 2.91
N PHE A 192 15.74 -10.05 2.87
CA PHE A 192 14.74 -9.74 3.88
C PHE A 192 14.47 -10.86 4.89
N SER A 193 15.38 -11.84 5.02
CA SER A 193 15.19 -12.98 5.92
C SER A 193 15.11 -12.58 7.40
N GLU A 194 15.84 -11.53 7.82
CA GLU A 194 15.81 -11.02 9.20
C GLU A 194 14.51 -10.25 9.49
N GLU A 195 13.99 -9.51 8.51
CA GLU A 195 12.76 -8.70 8.62
C GLU A 195 11.52 -9.52 8.92
N ILE A 196 11.49 -10.80 8.52
CA ILE A 196 10.38 -11.68 8.88
C ILE A 196 10.32 -11.90 10.39
N LEU A 197 11.48 -11.92 11.05
CA LEU A 197 11.60 -12.09 12.49
C LEU A 197 11.30 -10.76 13.21
N ASP A 198 11.87 -9.66 12.72
CA ASP A 198 11.70 -8.34 13.32
C ASP A 198 10.29 -7.77 13.11
N TYR A 199 9.66 -8.10 11.98
CA TYR A 199 8.33 -7.66 11.59
C TYR A 199 7.42 -8.86 11.26
N PRO A 200 6.87 -9.57 12.27
CA PRO A 200 6.02 -10.75 12.03
C PRO A 200 4.80 -10.48 11.14
N SER A 201 4.34 -9.22 11.10
CA SER A 201 3.24 -8.81 10.23
C SER A 201 3.63 -8.83 8.74
N PHE A 202 4.89 -8.52 8.41
CA PHE A 202 5.44 -8.70 7.06
C PHE A 202 5.56 -10.19 6.72
N GLY A 203 6.02 -11.01 7.66
CA GLY A 203 6.03 -12.47 7.50
C GLY A 203 4.64 -13.05 7.20
N ALA A 204 3.60 -12.58 7.89
CA ALA A 204 2.22 -12.99 7.64
C ALA A 204 1.71 -12.57 6.24
N ASP A 205 2.11 -11.40 5.75
CA ASP A 205 1.78 -10.96 4.39
C ASP A 205 2.55 -11.77 3.33
N LEU A 206 3.81 -12.12 3.60
CA LEU A 206 4.62 -12.97 2.73
C LEU A 206 4.03 -14.38 2.62
N LEU A 207 3.62 -14.99 3.73
CA LEU A 207 2.96 -16.31 3.73
C LEU A 207 1.65 -16.30 2.93
N GLN A 208 0.88 -15.21 3.01
CA GLN A 208 -0.30 -15.03 2.15
C GLN A 208 0.09 -14.96 0.67
N GLY A 209 1.16 -14.24 0.33
CA GLY A 209 1.70 -14.15 -1.03
C GLY A 209 2.17 -15.51 -1.56
N ILE A 210 2.92 -16.26 -0.76
CA ILE A 210 3.36 -17.62 -1.09
C ILE A 210 2.15 -18.53 -1.32
N ARG A 211 1.17 -18.53 -0.41
CA ARG A 211 -0.06 -19.33 -0.56
C ARG A 211 -0.81 -18.99 -1.84
N ALA A 212 -0.88 -17.73 -2.22
CA ALA A 212 -1.54 -17.31 -3.48
C ALA A 212 -0.83 -17.86 -4.72
N VAL A 213 0.52 -17.87 -4.72
CA VAL A 213 1.31 -18.44 -5.83
C VAL A 213 1.14 -19.96 -5.90
N LEU A 214 1.21 -20.66 -4.77
CA LEU A 214 1.10 -22.12 -4.72
C LEU A 214 -0.30 -22.63 -5.10
N ASN A 215 -1.35 -21.84 -4.84
CA ASN A 215 -2.72 -22.16 -5.24
C ASN A 215 -3.04 -21.83 -6.70
N ASN A 216 -2.09 -21.30 -7.48
CA ASN A 216 -2.33 -20.98 -8.88
C ASN A 216 -2.44 -22.26 -9.72
N LYS A 217 -3.61 -22.46 -10.34
CA LYS A 217 -4.00 -23.66 -11.11
C LYS A 217 -3.14 -23.91 -12.36
N GLU A 218 -2.35 -22.93 -12.78
CA GLU A 218 -1.46 -23.02 -13.94
C GLU A 218 -0.07 -23.60 -13.63
N SER A 219 0.23 -23.89 -12.35
CA SER A 219 1.52 -24.51 -12.01
C SER A 219 1.57 -25.97 -12.50
N LEU A 220 2.35 -26.22 -13.54
CA LEU A 220 2.51 -27.53 -14.18
C LEU A 220 3.45 -28.48 -13.43
N LEU A 221 4.13 -28.01 -12.38
CA LEU A 221 5.14 -28.77 -11.64
C LEU A 221 4.64 -29.04 -10.22
N ALA A 222 4.43 -30.32 -9.90
CA ALA A 222 4.29 -30.77 -8.52
C ALA A 222 5.67 -30.76 -7.88
N TYR A 223 5.86 -29.92 -6.87
CA TYR A 223 7.07 -29.91 -6.06
C TYR A 223 6.86 -30.81 -4.85
N ASP A 224 7.85 -31.64 -4.52
CA ASP A 224 7.87 -32.37 -3.26
C ASP A 224 8.45 -31.45 -2.17
N PHE A 225 7.91 -31.53 -0.97
CA PHE A 225 8.50 -30.94 0.23
C PHE A 225 8.61 -32.01 1.31
N GLU A 226 9.61 -31.88 2.17
CA GLU A 226 9.74 -32.71 3.36
C GLU A 226 8.99 -32.03 4.50
N ASP A 227 8.03 -32.74 5.10
CA ASP A 227 7.34 -32.27 6.29
C ASP A 227 8.37 -32.19 7.43
N PRO A 228 8.58 -31.02 8.05
CA PRO A 228 9.63 -30.84 9.05
C PRO A 228 9.36 -31.57 10.37
N ILE A 229 8.14 -32.04 10.61
CA ILE A 229 7.75 -32.79 11.82
C ILE A 229 7.87 -34.29 11.57
N SER A 230 7.32 -34.79 10.46
CA SER A 230 7.31 -36.24 10.17
C SER A 230 8.55 -36.72 9.41
N GLY A 231 9.26 -35.83 8.71
CA GLY A 231 10.31 -36.18 7.77
C GLY A 231 9.79 -36.83 6.49
N GLU A 232 8.47 -36.93 6.31
CA GLU A 232 7.87 -37.55 5.14
C GLU A 232 7.82 -36.57 3.96
N ARG A 233 8.10 -37.09 2.76
CA ARG A 233 7.96 -36.30 1.54
C ARG A 233 6.51 -36.25 1.10
N SER A 234 5.98 -35.05 0.98
CA SER A 234 4.63 -34.76 0.51
C SER A 234 4.65 -33.90 -0.75
N LYS A 235 3.64 -34.05 -1.60
CA LYS A 235 3.49 -33.23 -2.81
C LYS A 235 2.77 -31.92 -2.49
N LEU A 236 3.31 -30.80 -2.96
CA LEU A 236 2.56 -29.56 -3.11
C LEU A 236 1.45 -29.80 -4.13
N ASN A 237 0.22 -29.94 -3.63
CA ASN A 237 -0.94 -30.18 -4.47
C ASN A 237 -1.40 -28.86 -5.11
N PRO A 238 -1.30 -28.67 -6.44
CA PRO A 238 -1.83 -27.47 -7.11
C PRO A 238 -3.37 -27.41 -7.13
N LYS A 239 -4.05 -28.46 -6.63
CA LYS A 239 -5.51 -28.60 -6.60
C LYS A 239 -5.99 -28.89 -5.17
N VAL A 240 -6.06 -27.87 -4.32
CA VAL A 240 -6.84 -28.01 -3.07
C VAL A 240 -8.09 -27.14 -3.14
N ASN A 241 -9.22 -27.79 -3.45
CA ASN A 241 -10.55 -27.28 -3.14
C ASN A 241 -10.77 -27.48 -1.64
N TRP A 242 -10.66 -26.43 -0.82
CA TRP A 242 -10.98 -26.49 0.60
C TRP A 242 -12.48 -26.33 0.89
N TRP A 243 -13.34 -26.98 0.10
CA TRP A 243 -14.77 -27.11 0.41
C TRP A 243 -15.16 -28.55 0.09
N LEU A 244 -15.77 -29.22 1.09
CA LEU A 244 -16.00 -30.66 1.25
C LEU A 244 -14.87 -31.39 1.99
N ASP A 245 -14.81 -31.17 3.30
CA ASP A 245 -14.68 -32.23 4.32
C ASP A 245 -15.03 -31.61 5.68
N SER A 246 -16.28 -31.12 5.75
CA SER A 246 -16.96 -30.79 6.98
C SER A 246 -18.16 -31.71 7.04
N ASP A 247 -17.93 -33.00 7.27
CA ASP A 247 -18.91 -34.01 7.72
C ASP A 247 -18.20 -35.36 7.90
N ASP A 248 -17.34 -35.46 8.90
CA ASP A 248 -16.99 -36.76 9.51
C ASP A 248 -16.53 -36.55 10.96
N LEU A 249 -17.48 -36.13 11.80
CA LEU A 249 -17.41 -36.32 13.24
C LEU A 249 -18.37 -37.44 13.63
N PRO A 250 -17.91 -38.53 14.26
CA PRO A 250 -18.82 -39.59 14.70
C PRO A 250 -19.70 -39.05 15.84
N LEU A 251 -21.02 -39.13 15.65
CA LEU A 251 -22.02 -38.79 16.67
C LEU A 251 -21.81 -39.64 17.94
N PRO A 252 -22.11 -39.07 19.14
CA PRO A 252 -21.94 -39.80 20.40
C PRO A 252 -22.93 -40.95 20.48
N ARG A 253 -22.43 -42.14 20.85
CA ARG A 253 -23.29 -43.29 21.19
C ARG A 253 -24.08 -42.94 22.46
N ARG A 254 -25.38 -43.19 22.39
CA ARG A 254 -26.33 -43.07 23.51
C ARG A 254 -25.95 -43.95 24.68
#